data_AF-A0A538RYS6-F1
#
_entry.id   AF-A0A538RYS6-F1
#
_cell.length_a   1.000
_cell.length_b   1.000
_cell.length_c   1.000
_cell.angle_alpha   90.00
_cell.angle_beta   90.00
_cell.angle_gamma   90.00
#
_symmetry.space_group_name_H-M   'P 1'
#
loop_
_entity.id
_entity.type
_entity.pdbx_description
1 polymer ?
#
loop_
_entity_poly.entity_id
_entity_poly.type
_entity_poly.pdbx_seq_one_letter_code
_entity_poly.pdbx_strand_id
1 'polypeptide(L)'
;MSKPFDATLKTLLEESPVDWPALAGHPEQTVEVIDADISTFTGATDKVLRVRGLPDWIMHFEFQSGPDATLPRRLHGYNALLEQRHDLLVRSVVVLLRRQADLANVTGVYERQFANEPAYLAFRYQVLRVWQLPVERLLAGGLGTLALAPISAVAEAELAGVIAQMRERMRGQPRSKVSNLWGMTYILMGLRYEQALVSQLLEGWWQWKNP
;
A
#
# COMPACT_ATOMS: atom_id res chain seq x y z
N MET A 1 16.98 5.12 3.86
CA MET A 1 16.68 3.81 4.47
C MET A 1 15.19 3.58 4.35
N SER A 2 14.75 2.54 3.63
CA SER A 2 13.34 2.16 3.61
C SER A 2 12.93 1.84 5.04
N LYS A 3 11.90 2.51 5.54
CA LYS A 3 11.46 2.31 6.93
C LYS A 3 10.83 0.91 7.02
N PRO A 4 10.78 0.26 8.20
CA PRO A 4 10.20 -1.09 8.36
C PRO A 4 8.78 -1.22 7.77
N PHE A 5 8.05 -0.11 7.66
CA PHE A 5 6.71 -0.02 7.07
C PHE A 5 6.67 -0.31 5.56
N ASP A 6 7.66 0.19 4.80
CA ASP A 6 7.66 0.04 3.35
C ASP A 6 7.91 -1.44 2.98
N ALA A 7 8.84 -2.09 3.68
CA ALA A 7 9.09 -3.53 3.54
C ALA A 7 7.85 -4.36 3.95
N THR A 8 7.20 -3.99 5.06
CA THR A 8 5.98 -4.64 5.54
C THR A 8 4.87 -4.66 4.48
N LEU A 9 4.65 -3.53 3.79
CA LEU A 9 3.60 -3.44 2.77
C LEU A 9 3.97 -4.12 1.46
N LYS A 10 5.26 -4.11 1.08
CA LYS A 10 5.73 -4.91 -0.05
C LYS A 10 5.47 -6.40 0.20
N THR A 11 5.75 -6.90 1.41
CA THR A 11 5.43 -8.29 1.77
C THR A 11 3.93 -8.57 1.74
N LEU A 12 3.08 -7.70 2.30
CA LEU A 12 1.62 -7.83 2.23
C LEU A 12 1.09 -7.84 0.78
N LEU A 13 1.71 -7.06 -0.10
CA LEU A 13 1.42 -7.04 -1.53
C LEU A 13 1.79 -8.34 -2.22
N GLU A 14 2.96 -8.88 -1.93
CA GLU A 14 3.42 -10.13 -2.53
C GLU A 14 2.62 -11.35 -2.04
N GLU A 15 2.22 -11.38 -0.76
CA GLU A 15 1.47 -12.50 -0.17
C GLU A 15 0.00 -12.53 -0.59
N SER A 16 -0.57 -11.40 -1.02
CA SER A 16 -1.98 -11.29 -1.38
C SER A 16 -2.20 -10.23 -2.47
N PRO A 17 -1.62 -10.43 -3.67
CA PRO A 17 -1.56 -9.41 -4.72
C PRO A 17 -2.92 -9.00 -5.25
N VAL A 18 -3.92 -9.89 -5.20
CA VAL A 18 -5.27 -9.63 -5.70
C VAL A 18 -6.03 -8.57 -4.88
N ASP A 19 -5.66 -8.39 -3.61
CA ASP A 19 -6.37 -7.49 -2.69
C ASP A 19 -6.04 -6.02 -2.96
N TRP A 20 -4.90 -5.75 -3.60
CA TRP A 20 -4.38 -4.40 -3.81
C TRP A 20 -5.07 -3.66 -4.95
N PRO A 21 -5.30 -4.26 -6.14
CA PRO A 21 -6.14 -3.64 -7.16
C PRO A 21 -7.56 -3.35 -6.66
N ALA A 22 -8.17 -4.25 -5.87
CA ALA A 22 -9.47 -4.00 -5.25
C ALA A 22 -9.46 -2.75 -4.34
N LEU A 23 -8.41 -2.57 -3.54
CA LEU A 23 -8.19 -1.37 -2.74
C LEU A 23 -7.99 -0.10 -3.59
N ALA A 24 -7.40 -0.23 -4.78
CA ALA A 24 -7.27 0.85 -5.75
C ALA A 24 -8.56 1.12 -6.56
N GLY A 25 -9.64 0.35 -6.36
CA GLY A 25 -10.91 0.51 -7.09
C GLY A 25 -11.01 -0.33 -8.37
N HIS A 26 -10.19 -1.37 -8.45
CA HIS A 26 -10.02 -2.26 -9.58
C HIS A 26 -10.20 -3.74 -9.14
N PRO A 27 -11.39 -4.15 -8.66
CA PRO A 27 -11.63 -5.51 -8.14
C PRO A 27 -11.70 -6.58 -9.24
N GLU A 28 -11.76 -7.85 -8.84
CA GLU A 28 -12.05 -9.03 -9.70
C GLU A 28 -11.02 -9.31 -10.81
N GLN A 29 -9.77 -8.93 -10.55
CA GLN A 29 -8.69 -9.09 -11.50
C GLN A 29 -7.90 -10.36 -11.23
N THR A 30 -7.50 -11.06 -12.29
CA THR A 30 -6.42 -12.04 -12.18
C THR A 30 -5.11 -11.26 -12.13
N VAL A 31 -4.35 -11.45 -11.06
CA VAL A 31 -3.15 -10.67 -10.77
C VAL A 31 -1.94 -11.59 -10.63
N GLU A 32 -0.85 -11.22 -11.29
CA GLU A 32 0.46 -11.84 -11.17
C GLU A 32 1.46 -10.82 -10.65
N VAL A 33 2.32 -11.23 -9.70
CA VAL A 33 3.45 -10.40 -9.28
C VAL A 33 4.59 -10.63 -10.26
N ILE A 34 5.05 -9.58 -10.91
CA ILE A 34 6.18 -9.63 -11.85
C ILE A 34 7.33 -8.74 -11.35
N ASP A 35 8.55 -9.12 -11.70
CA ASP A 35 9.74 -8.28 -11.46
C ASP A 35 9.72 -7.09 -12.43
N ALA A 36 9.97 -5.88 -11.92
CA ALA A 36 10.09 -4.70 -12.77
C ALA A 36 11.44 -4.64 -13.51
N ASP A 37 12.49 -5.32 -13.05
CA ASP A 37 13.84 -5.32 -13.65
C ASP A 37 14.46 -3.91 -13.89
N ILE A 38 13.95 -2.87 -13.22
CA ILE A 38 14.34 -1.46 -13.37
C ILE A 38 15.62 -1.10 -12.59
N SER A 39 16.59 -2.00 -12.60
CA SER A 39 17.83 -1.95 -11.81
C SER A 39 18.67 -0.67 -11.96
N THR A 40 18.48 0.09 -13.04
CA THR A 40 19.19 1.34 -13.34
C THR A 40 18.69 2.56 -12.57
N PHE A 41 17.52 2.50 -11.91
CA PHE A 41 16.96 3.67 -11.21
C PHE A 41 17.13 3.61 -9.68
N THR A 42 17.25 2.44 -9.07
CA THR A 42 17.80 2.17 -7.71
C THR A 42 17.95 0.65 -7.52
N GLY A 43 18.97 0.20 -6.79
CA GLY A 43 19.39 -1.21 -6.64
C GLY A 43 18.49 -2.15 -5.82
N ALA A 44 17.20 -2.24 -6.17
CA ALA A 44 16.35 -3.39 -5.83
C ALA A 44 15.37 -3.62 -6.98
N THR A 45 15.09 -4.88 -7.28
CA THR A 45 13.99 -5.28 -8.14
C THR A 45 12.69 -4.87 -7.47
N ASP A 46 12.08 -3.78 -7.96
CA ASP A 46 10.75 -3.40 -7.51
C ASP A 46 9.76 -4.39 -8.14
N LYS A 47 8.83 -4.95 -7.35
CA LYS A 47 7.80 -5.83 -7.91
C LYS A 47 6.58 -5.03 -8.26
N VAL A 48 5.97 -5.33 -9.39
CA VAL A 48 4.71 -4.73 -9.83
C VAL A 48 3.66 -5.80 -10.07
N LEU A 49 2.40 -5.39 -10.12
CA LEU A 49 1.29 -6.28 -10.36
C LEU A 49 0.91 -6.24 -11.83
N ARG A 50 1.06 -7.35 -12.54
CA ARG A 50 0.43 -7.53 -13.84
C ARG A 50 -1.02 -7.92 -13.62
N VAL A 51 -1.92 -7.09 -14.12
CA VAL A 51 -3.35 -7.34 -14.14
C VAL A 51 -3.73 -7.91 -15.50
N ARG A 52 -4.43 -9.05 -15.48
CA ARG A 52 -5.01 -9.64 -16.69
C ARG A 52 -6.26 -8.87 -17.12
N GLY A 53 -6.31 -8.48 -18.39
CA GLY A 53 -7.40 -7.70 -18.96
C GLY A 53 -7.42 -7.71 -20.49
N LEU A 54 -8.14 -6.77 -21.09
CA LEU A 54 -8.16 -6.54 -22.55
C LEU A 54 -7.83 -5.07 -22.85
N PRO A 55 -6.55 -4.69 -23.01
CA PRO A 55 -5.34 -5.50 -22.83
C PRO A 55 -4.98 -5.73 -21.35
N ASP A 56 -3.99 -6.60 -21.11
CA ASP A 56 -3.27 -6.63 -19.83
C ASP A 56 -2.69 -5.25 -19.51
N TRP A 57 -2.46 -4.97 -18.23
CA TRP A 57 -1.83 -3.72 -17.79
C TRP A 57 -1.08 -3.94 -16.47
N ILE A 58 -0.27 -2.96 -16.06
CA ILE A 58 0.54 -2.99 -14.86
C ILE A 58 0.00 -2.03 -13.82
N MET A 59 -0.13 -2.49 -12.59
CA MET A 59 -0.35 -1.66 -11.42
C MET A 59 0.95 -1.54 -10.62
N HIS A 60 1.41 -0.31 -10.46
CA HIS A 60 2.60 0.04 -9.72
C HIS A 60 2.20 0.71 -8.40
N PHE A 61 2.57 0.10 -7.26
CA PHE A 61 2.31 0.64 -5.93
C PHE A 61 3.57 1.24 -5.32
N GLU A 62 3.45 2.46 -4.81
CA GLU A 62 4.50 3.17 -4.09
C GLU A 62 4.00 3.50 -2.67
N PHE A 63 4.65 2.93 -1.65
CA PHE A 63 4.28 3.12 -0.25
C PHE A 63 5.09 4.24 0.39
N GLN A 64 4.41 5.17 1.07
CA GLN A 64 5.05 6.34 1.66
C GLN A 64 4.66 6.54 3.12
N SER A 65 5.66 6.36 3.99
CA SER A 65 5.58 6.59 5.43
C SER A 65 6.19 7.92 5.87
N GLY A 66 6.80 8.70 4.96
CA GLY A 66 7.41 9.99 5.25
C GLY A 66 7.29 10.97 4.08
N PRO A 67 7.62 12.25 4.31
CA PRO A 67 7.59 13.25 3.26
C PRO A 67 8.67 12.96 2.21
N ASP A 68 8.29 12.98 0.94
CA ASP A 68 9.18 12.89 -0.22
C ASP A 68 8.74 13.90 -1.28
N ALA A 69 9.44 15.04 -1.36
CA ALA A 69 9.12 16.09 -2.34
C ALA A 69 9.41 15.65 -3.78
N THR A 70 10.22 14.61 -3.98
CA THR A 70 10.57 14.09 -5.30
C THR A 70 9.59 13.04 -5.81
N LEU A 71 8.68 12.57 -4.96
CA LEU A 71 7.76 11.47 -5.21
C LEU A 71 7.02 11.56 -6.56
N PRO A 72 6.34 12.67 -6.94
CA PRO A 72 5.61 12.71 -8.20
C PRO A 72 6.52 12.57 -9.44
N ARG A 73 7.70 13.21 -9.40
CA ARG A 73 8.71 13.11 -10.48
C ARG A 73 9.27 11.70 -10.57
N ARG A 74 9.61 11.10 -9.43
CA ARG A 74 10.13 9.75 -9.36
C ARG A 74 9.09 8.77 -9.92
N LEU A 75 7.85 8.84 -9.43
CA LEU A 75 6.74 7.99 -9.86
C LEU A 75 6.48 8.06 -11.38
N HIS A 76 6.59 9.24 -11.99
CA HIS A 76 6.53 9.41 -13.44
C HIS A 76 7.65 8.64 -14.16
N GLY A 77 8.90 8.75 -13.68
CA GLY A 77 10.03 8.03 -14.23
C GLY A 77 9.86 6.50 -14.15
N TYR A 78 9.44 5.99 -12.99
CA TYR A 78 9.13 4.57 -12.81
C TYR A 78 8.02 4.10 -13.76
N ASN A 79 6.94 4.86 -13.88
CA ASN A 79 5.82 4.54 -14.77
C ASN A 79 6.27 4.41 -16.23
N ALA A 80 7.04 5.38 -16.74
CA ALA A 80 7.54 5.34 -18.10
C ALA A 80 8.51 4.18 -18.37
N LEU A 81 9.38 3.85 -17.40
CA LEU A 81 10.29 2.71 -17.51
C LEU A 81 9.54 1.38 -17.54
N LEU A 82 8.51 1.22 -16.71
CA LEU A 82 7.66 0.04 -16.70
C LEU A 82 6.92 -0.13 -18.04
N GLU A 83 6.37 0.96 -18.58
CA GLU A 83 5.69 0.94 -19.88
C GLU A 83 6.65 0.50 -20.98
N GLN A 84 7.83 1.13 -21.05
CA GLN A 84 8.86 0.79 -22.02
C GLN A 84 9.34 -0.67 -21.89
N ARG A 85 9.49 -1.18 -20.65
CA ARG A 85 10.02 -2.52 -20.39
C ARG A 85 9.04 -3.62 -20.75
N HIS A 86 7.76 -3.42 -20.47
CA HIS A 86 6.74 -4.46 -20.58
C HIS A 86 5.81 -4.30 -21.77
N ASP A 87 5.82 -3.15 -22.46
CA ASP A 87 4.90 -2.82 -23.55
C ASP A 87 3.42 -2.94 -23.11
N LEU A 88 3.14 -2.49 -21.87
CA LEU A 88 1.82 -2.53 -21.23
C LEU A 88 1.50 -1.18 -20.61
N LEU A 89 0.21 -0.82 -20.60
CA LEU A 89 -0.28 0.38 -19.91
C LEU A 89 0.03 0.28 -18.41
N VAL A 90 0.45 1.39 -17.78
CA VAL A 90 0.84 1.40 -16.36
C VAL A 90 -0.01 2.38 -15.57
N ARG A 91 -0.65 1.89 -14.50
CA ARG A 91 -1.31 2.73 -13.48
C ARG A 91 -0.44 2.79 -12.24
N SER A 92 -0.02 3.99 -11.85
CA SER A 92 0.70 4.21 -10.60
C SER A 92 -0.25 4.62 -9.47
N VAL A 93 -0.07 4.02 -8.29
CA VAL A 93 -0.82 4.28 -7.07
C VAL A 93 0.16 4.59 -5.95
N VAL A 94 0.03 5.76 -5.34
CA VAL A 94 0.73 6.13 -4.12
C VAL A 94 -0.16 5.80 -2.93
N VAL A 95 0.37 5.05 -1.97
CA VAL A 95 -0.31 4.75 -0.71
C VAL A 95 0.40 5.49 0.43
N LEU A 96 -0.21 6.58 0.88
CA LEU A 96 0.26 7.39 2.00
C LEU A 96 -0.21 6.77 3.32
N LEU A 97 0.72 6.39 4.18
CA LEU A 97 0.41 5.66 5.42
C LEU A 97 0.08 6.57 6.61
N ARG A 98 0.55 7.81 6.58
CA ARG A 98 0.27 8.82 7.61
C ARG A 98 0.35 10.24 7.05
N ARG A 99 -0.29 11.17 7.75
CA ARG A 99 -0.42 12.58 7.34
C ARG A 99 0.91 13.27 7.04
N GLN A 100 1.99 12.92 7.74
CA GLN A 100 3.32 13.51 7.53
C GLN A 100 3.92 13.18 6.16
N ALA A 101 3.40 12.17 5.44
CA ALA A 101 3.80 11.86 4.08
C ALA A 101 3.03 12.67 3.01
N ASP A 102 1.95 13.36 3.41
CA ASP A 102 1.06 14.10 2.51
C ASP A 102 1.58 15.51 2.24
N LEU A 103 2.63 15.59 1.43
CA LEU A 103 3.15 16.87 0.98
C LEU A 103 2.18 17.53 -0.01
N ALA A 104 2.17 18.86 -0.05
CA ALA A 104 1.26 19.64 -0.90
C ALA A 104 1.39 19.33 -2.41
N ASN A 105 2.52 18.77 -2.84
CA ASN A 105 2.75 18.37 -4.23
C ASN A 105 2.28 16.93 -4.54
N VAL A 106 1.72 16.19 -3.58
CA VAL A 106 1.17 14.84 -3.78
C VAL A 106 -0.33 14.93 -4.09
N THR A 107 -0.64 15.48 -5.26
CA THR A 107 -2.01 15.82 -5.68
C THR A 107 -2.68 14.74 -6.54
N GLY A 108 -1.89 13.80 -7.07
CA GLY A 108 -2.34 12.84 -8.09
C GLY A 108 -2.04 13.29 -9.53
N VAL A 109 -1.42 14.46 -9.72
CA VAL A 109 -0.93 14.91 -11.01
C VAL A 109 0.48 15.50 -10.87
N TYR A 110 1.41 15.04 -11.70
CA TYR A 110 2.72 15.65 -11.90
C TYR A 110 2.76 16.40 -13.23
N GLU A 111 2.89 17.72 -13.17
CA GLU A 111 2.91 18.57 -14.36
C GLU A 111 4.25 19.28 -14.54
N ARG A 112 4.64 19.49 -15.80
CA ARG A 112 5.81 20.29 -16.18
C ARG A 112 5.46 21.23 -17.32
N GLN A 113 5.91 22.46 -17.19
CA GLN A 113 5.66 23.53 -18.15
C GLN A 113 6.85 24.49 -18.21
N PHE A 114 7.04 25.13 -19.36
CA PHE A 114 7.90 26.31 -19.49
C PHE A 114 7.11 27.55 -19.05
N ALA A 115 7.83 28.65 -18.78
CA ALA A 115 7.17 29.90 -18.42
C ALA A 115 6.29 30.40 -19.57
N ASN A 116 5.01 30.70 -19.28
CA ASN A 116 4.02 31.21 -20.24
C ASN A 116 3.62 30.22 -21.36
N GLU A 117 3.85 28.92 -21.18
CA GLU A 117 3.43 27.88 -22.13
C GLU A 117 2.47 26.88 -21.48
N PRO A 118 1.63 26.17 -22.27
CA PRO A 118 0.90 25.00 -21.77
C PRO A 118 1.86 23.94 -21.20
N ALA A 119 1.34 23.10 -20.30
CA ALA A 119 2.12 21.98 -19.78
C ALA A 119 2.52 21.01 -20.90
N TYR A 120 3.82 20.72 -21.02
CA TYR A 120 4.34 19.74 -21.98
C TYR A 120 4.24 18.31 -21.44
N LEU A 121 4.07 18.15 -20.12
CA LEU A 121 3.89 16.86 -19.45
C LEU A 121 2.79 17.00 -18.40
N ALA A 122 1.83 16.08 -18.41
CA ALA A 122 0.86 15.89 -17.34
C ALA A 122 0.69 14.39 -17.04
N PHE A 123 1.36 13.91 -16.00
CA PHE A 123 1.30 12.53 -15.55
C PHE A 123 0.29 12.36 -14.40
N ARG A 124 -0.68 11.46 -14.54
CA ARG A 124 -1.72 11.19 -13.54
C ARG A 124 -1.46 9.89 -12.80
N TYR A 125 -1.65 9.93 -11.48
CA TYR A 125 -1.53 8.79 -10.61
C TYR A 125 -2.57 8.86 -9.48
N GLN A 126 -2.91 7.71 -8.91
CA GLN A 126 -3.87 7.65 -7.81
C GLN A 126 -3.15 7.92 -6.48
N VAL A 127 -3.81 8.64 -5.57
CA VAL A 127 -3.33 8.82 -4.19
C VAL A 127 -4.35 8.19 -3.23
N LEU A 128 -3.92 7.15 -2.52
CA LEU A 128 -4.66 6.54 -1.42
C LEU A 128 -4.08 7.03 -0.10
N ARG A 129 -4.88 7.78 0.66
CA ARG A 129 -4.52 8.23 2.02
C ARG A 129 -5.15 7.29 3.02
N VAL A 130 -4.35 6.48 3.70
CA VAL A 130 -4.88 5.41 4.55
C VAL A 130 -5.81 5.95 5.62
N TRP A 131 -5.47 7.06 6.28
CA TRP A 131 -6.30 7.74 7.29
C TRP A 131 -7.61 8.36 6.77
N GLN A 132 -7.87 8.30 5.46
CA GLN A 132 -9.13 8.71 4.84
C GLN A 132 -9.95 7.52 4.32
N LEU A 133 -9.39 6.31 4.31
CA LEU A 133 -10.10 5.12 3.88
C LEU A 133 -11.13 4.72 4.93
N PRO A 134 -12.42 4.55 4.57
CA PRO A 134 -13.40 3.97 5.47
C PRO A 134 -12.93 2.60 5.97
N VAL A 135 -12.99 2.38 7.28
CA VAL A 135 -12.49 1.14 7.88
C VAL A 135 -13.27 -0.08 7.39
N GLU A 136 -14.56 0.10 7.09
CA GLU A 136 -15.46 -0.93 6.56
C GLU A 136 -14.94 -1.48 5.24
N ARG A 137 -14.31 -0.64 4.41
CA ARG A 137 -13.73 -1.06 3.13
C ARG A 137 -12.59 -2.07 3.33
N LEU A 138 -11.79 -1.90 4.38
CA LEU A 138 -10.67 -2.77 4.70
C LEU A 138 -11.13 -4.04 5.41
N LEU A 139 -12.16 -3.94 6.26
CA LEU A 139 -12.78 -5.08 6.94
C LEU A 139 -13.55 -6.00 5.98
N ALA A 140 -14.21 -5.43 4.96
CA ALA A 140 -14.91 -6.17 3.91
C ALA A 140 -13.97 -6.67 2.79
N GLY A 141 -12.78 -6.07 2.64
CA GLY A 141 -11.80 -6.41 1.62
C GLY A 141 -11.11 -7.76 1.83
N GLY A 142 -9.99 -7.99 1.14
CA GLY A 142 -9.16 -9.19 1.34
C GLY A 142 -8.16 -9.05 2.50
N LEU A 143 -7.56 -10.17 2.93
CA LEU A 143 -6.67 -10.20 4.10
C LEU A 143 -5.36 -9.42 3.87
N GLY A 144 -4.88 -9.28 2.63
CA GLY A 144 -3.65 -8.59 2.27
C GLY A 144 -3.65 -7.10 2.56
N THR A 145 -4.82 -6.49 2.72
CA THR A 145 -4.96 -5.06 3.06
C THR A 145 -5.51 -4.84 4.47
N LEU A 146 -5.89 -5.92 5.17
CA LEU A 146 -6.56 -5.86 6.47
C LEU A 146 -5.71 -5.18 7.55
N ALA A 147 -4.38 -5.32 7.48
CA ALA A 147 -3.44 -4.68 8.42
C ALA A 147 -3.47 -3.14 8.36
N LEU A 148 -4.06 -2.54 7.32
CA LEU A 148 -4.28 -1.10 7.22
C LEU A 148 -5.49 -0.63 8.04
N ALA A 149 -6.42 -1.53 8.42
CA ALA A 149 -7.69 -1.16 9.06
C ALA A 149 -7.50 -0.33 10.34
N PRO A 150 -6.60 -0.68 11.27
CA PRO A 150 -6.42 0.11 12.49
C PRO A 150 -5.86 1.50 12.25
N ILE A 151 -5.12 1.73 11.16
CA ILE A 151 -4.53 3.04 10.83
C ILE A 151 -5.39 3.85 9.83
N SER A 152 -6.58 3.33 9.48
CA SER A 152 -7.49 3.94 8.52
C SER A 152 -8.37 5.06 9.11
N ALA A 153 -9.47 5.46 8.47
CA ALA A 153 -10.41 6.44 9.04
C ALA A 153 -11.23 5.83 10.19
N VAL A 154 -10.58 5.59 11.33
CA VAL A 154 -11.15 5.03 12.56
C VAL A 154 -10.74 5.87 13.77
N ALA A 155 -11.64 6.10 14.73
CA ALA A 155 -11.30 6.75 15.99
C ALA A 155 -10.62 5.77 16.96
N GLU A 156 -9.82 6.29 17.89
CA GLU A 156 -9.11 5.43 18.86
C GLU A 156 -10.06 4.57 19.72
N ALA A 157 -11.22 5.13 20.10
CA ALA A 157 -12.25 4.43 20.87
C ALA A 157 -12.86 3.22 20.14
N GLU A 158 -12.78 3.17 18.81
CA GLU A 158 -13.35 2.11 17.98
C GLU A 158 -12.35 0.99 17.69
N LEU A 159 -11.06 1.19 18.01
CA LEU A 159 -10.00 0.24 17.67
C LEU A 159 -10.22 -1.15 18.24
N ALA A 160 -10.71 -1.26 19.49
CA ALA A 160 -11.00 -2.56 20.08
C ALA A 160 -12.01 -3.37 19.23
N GLY A 161 -13.02 -2.70 18.69
CA GLY A 161 -14.00 -3.29 17.78
C GLY A 161 -13.39 -3.70 16.43
N VAL A 162 -12.51 -2.87 15.87
CA VAL A 162 -11.77 -3.20 14.63
C VAL A 162 -10.87 -4.42 14.83
N ILE A 163 -10.10 -4.47 15.91
CA ILE A 163 -9.22 -5.61 16.23
C ILE A 163 -10.05 -6.88 16.44
N ALA A 164 -11.21 -6.81 17.10
CA ALA A 164 -12.11 -7.96 17.26
C ALA A 164 -12.62 -8.48 15.91
N GLN A 165 -13.04 -7.59 15.00
CA GLN A 165 -13.47 -7.98 13.65
C GLN A 165 -12.33 -8.57 12.82
N MET A 166 -11.12 -8.03 12.96
CA MET A 166 -9.93 -8.60 12.33
C MET A 166 -9.64 -10.02 12.84
N ARG A 167 -9.79 -10.29 14.15
CA ARG A 167 -9.64 -11.64 14.73
C ARG A 167 -10.65 -12.62 14.13
N GLU A 168 -11.90 -12.19 13.97
CA GLU A 168 -12.95 -13.01 13.33
C GLU A 168 -12.59 -13.34 11.88
N ARG A 169 -12.18 -12.32 11.11
CA ARG A 169 -11.74 -12.46 9.72
C ARG A 169 -10.57 -13.43 9.53
N MET A 170 -9.72 -13.55 10.54
CA MET A 170 -8.57 -14.46 10.55
C MET A 170 -8.88 -15.86 11.08
N ARG A 171 -10.10 -16.13 11.55
CA ARG A 171 -10.50 -17.45 12.05
C ARG A 171 -10.39 -18.49 10.93
N GLY A 172 -9.80 -19.65 11.25
CA GLY A 172 -9.61 -20.75 10.31
C GLY A 172 -8.47 -20.56 9.29
N GLN A 173 -7.76 -19.42 9.33
CA GLN A 173 -6.57 -19.22 8.50
C GLN A 173 -5.36 -19.96 9.09
N PRO A 174 -4.34 -20.31 8.28
CA PRO A 174 -3.11 -20.93 8.79
C PRO A 174 -2.43 -20.08 9.87
N ARG A 175 -1.94 -20.73 10.94
CA ARG A 175 -1.31 -20.05 12.09
C ARG A 175 -0.18 -19.13 11.69
N SER A 176 0.65 -19.54 10.73
CA SER A 176 1.74 -18.72 10.17
C SER A 176 1.23 -17.43 9.52
N LYS A 177 0.16 -17.52 8.71
CA LYS A 177 -0.47 -16.35 8.06
C LYS A 177 -1.06 -15.39 9.07
N VAL A 178 -1.76 -15.91 10.08
CA VAL A 178 -2.34 -15.10 11.17
C VAL A 178 -1.24 -14.40 11.98
N SER A 179 -0.20 -15.13 12.35
CA SER A 179 0.94 -14.59 13.11
C SER A 179 1.66 -13.48 12.33
N ASN A 180 1.87 -13.69 11.02
CA ASN A 180 2.48 -12.70 10.14
C ASN A 180 1.62 -11.43 10.05
N LEU A 181 0.31 -11.58 9.77
CA LEU A 181 -0.60 -10.44 9.64
C LEU A 181 -0.68 -9.61 10.93
N TRP A 182 -0.66 -10.25 12.10
CA TRP A 182 -0.61 -9.53 13.39
C TRP A 182 0.72 -8.81 13.61
N GLY A 183 1.85 -9.43 13.23
CA GLY A 183 3.16 -8.76 13.29
C GLY A 183 3.21 -7.52 12.40
N MET A 184 2.68 -7.61 11.19
CA MET A 184 2.59 -6.49 10.25
C MET A 184 1.62 -5.42 10.76
N THR A 185 0.48 -5.83 11.34
CA THR A 185 -0.48 -4.90 11.98
C THR A 185 0.17 -4.15 13.13
N TYR A 186 0.92 -4.84 14.00
CA TYR A 186 1.67 -4.21 15.10
C TYR A 186 2.64 -3.14 14.59
N ILE A 187 3.42 -3.47 13.55
CA ILE A 187 4.34 -2.52 12.91
C ILE A 187 3.57 -1.31 12.38
N LEU A 188 2.52 -1.52 11.58
CA LEU A 188 1.76 -0.43 10.96
C LEU A 188 1.06 0.46 11.99
N MET A 189 0.49 -0.10 13.06
CA MET A 189 -0.13 0.67 14.14
C MET A 189 0.84 1.65 14.81
N GLY A 190 2.14 1.32 14.87
CA GLY A 190 3.18 2.22 15.36
C GLY A 190 3.37 3.51 14.54
N LEU A 191 2.75 3.62 13.36
CA LEU A 191 2.71 4.89 12.59
C LEU A 191 1.78 5.93 13.19
N ARG A 192 0.79 5.51 13.99
CA ARG A 192 -0.30 6.36 14.47
C ARG A 192 -0.49 6.32 15.99
N TYR A 193 -0.19 5.22 16.65
CA TYR A 193 -0.52 4.98 18.05
C TYR A 193 0.74 4.77 18.90
N GLU A 194 0.64 5.11 20.19
CA GLU A 194 1.69 4.82 21.16
C GLU A 194 1.85 3.32 21.37
N GLN A 195 3.10 2.89 21.61
CA GLN A 195 3.42 1.47 21.73
C GLN A 195 2.67 0.76 22.87
N ALA A 196 2.37 1.48 23.95
CA ALA A 196 1.60 0.95 25.08
C ALA A 196 0.17 0.57 24.65
N LEU A 197 -0.52 1.46 23.92
CA LEU A 197 -1.85 1.20 23.39
C LEU A 197 -1.83 0.05 22.38
N VAL A 198 -0.86 0.02 21.45
CA VAL A 198 -0.74 -1.07 20.46
C VAL A 198 -0.53 -2.42 21.16
N SER A 199 0.32 -2.45 22.17
CA SER A 199 0.61 -3.67 22.92
C SER A 199 -0.63 -4.15 23.68
N GLN A 200 -1.36 -3.24 24.34
CA GLN A 200 -2.61 -3.54 25.05
C GLN A 200 -3.70 -4.07 24.10
N LEU A 201 -3.93 -3.40 22.96
CA LEU A 201 -4.96 -3.81 22.01
C LEU A 201 -4.70 -5.18 21.40
N LEU A 202 -3.43 -5.48 21.14
CA LEU A 202 -3.04 -6.73 20.51
C LEU A 202 -2.74 -7.84 21.52
N GLU A 203 -2.78 -7.60 22.84
CA GLU A 203 -2.49 -8.58 23.88
C GLU A 203 -3.02 -9.99 23.57
N GLY A 204 -2.17 -11.00 23.80
CA GLY A 204 -2.43 -12.39 23.46
C GLY A 204 -2.02 -12.80 22.03
N TRP A 205 -1.77 -11.86 21.11
CA TRP A 205 -1.29 -12.22 19.76
C TRP A 205 0.10 -12.90 19.78
N TRP A 206 0.94 -12.57 20.76
CA TRP A 206 2.26 -13.18 20.96
C TRP A 206 2.18 -14.70 21.24
N GLN A 207 1.06 -15.22 21.72
CA GLN A 207 0.82 -16.67 21.88
C GLN A 207 0.79 -17.40 20.53
N TRP A 208 0.62 -16.68 19.42
CA TRP A 208 0.68 -17.20 18.06
C TRP A 208 2.10 -17.20 17.48
N LYS A 209 3.09 -16.70 18.24
CA LYS A 209 4.49 -16.58 17.83
C LYS A 209 5.37 -17.75 18.30
N ASN A 210 4.94 -18.48 19.34
CA ASN A 210 5.67 -19.65 19.85
C ASN A 210 4.94 -20.95 19.46
N PRO A 211 5.63 -21.95 18.88
CA PRO A 211 5.03 -23.23 18.50
C PRO A 211 4.26 -23.88 19.65
#